data_AF-A0A6P3RQJ2-F1
#
_entry.id   AF-A0A6P3RQJ2-F1
#
_cell.length_a   1.000
_cell.length_b   1.000
_cell.length_c   1.000
_cell.angle_alpha   90.00
_cell.angle_beta   90.00
_cell.angle_gamma   90.00
#
_symmetry.space_group_name_H-M   'P 1'
#
loop_
_entity.id
_entity.type
_entity.pdbx_description
1 polymer ?
#
loop_
_entity_poly.entity_id
_entity_poly.type
_entity_poly.pdbx_seq_one_letter_code
_entity_poly.pdbx_strand_id
1 'polypeptide(L)'
;MFLAMTEHGDFLALDLGGTNFRVLLVKMRSGKKRTVEMHNKIYAIPTEIMQGTGEELFDHIVSCISDFLDYMGIKGPRMPLGFTFSFPCKQTSLDEGILITWTKGFKATDCVGHDVATLLRDAIKRREVTITRMF
;
A
#
# COMPACT_ATOMS: atom_id res chain seq x y z
N MET A 1 1.85 -10.13 -3.81
CA MET A 1 0.48 -10.42 -3.33
C MET A 1 -0.08 -11.60 -4.13
N PHE A 2 -0.34 -12.73 -3.48
CA PHE A 2 -1.06 -13.85 -4.10
C PHE A 2 -2.50 -13.85 -3.57
N LEU A 3 -3.46 -13.71 -4.46
CA LEU A 3 -4.88 -13.92 -4.16
C LEU A 3 -5.24 -15.37 -4.58
N ALA A 4 -5.60 -16.23 -3.64
CA ALA A 4 -6.14 -17.56 -3.86
C ALA A 4 -7.44 -17.56 -4.70
N MET A 5 -7.62 -18.65 -5.45
CA MET A 5 -8.81 -18.87 -6.30
C MET A 5 -10.12 -19.08 -5.53
N THR A 6 -10.16 -18.89 -4.21
CA THR A 6 -11.36 -18.95 -3.37
C THR A 6 -11.77 -17.59 -2.80
N GLU A 7 -10.92 -16.57 -2.90
CA GLU A 7 -11.21 -15.28 -2.30
C GLU A 7 -12.32 -14.53 -3.03
N HIS A 8 -13.07 -13.76 -2.25
CA HIS A 8 -14.18 -12.93 -2.68
C HIS A 8 -14.22 -11.69 -1.77
N GLY A 9 -14.68 -10.58 -2.31
CA GLY A 9 -14.66 -9.29 -1.62
C GLY A 9 -13.89 -8.22 -2.39
N ASP A 10 -13.68 -7.09 -1.72
CA ASP A 10 -12.94 -5.95 -2.24
C ASP A 10 -11.60 -5.85 -1.52
N PHE A 11 -10.52 -5.76 -2.31
CA PHE A 11 -9.15 -5.74 -1.82
C PHE A 11 -8.43 -4.51 -2.36
N LEU A 12 -7.65 -3.86 -1.51
CA LEU A 12 -6.70 -2.87 -1.96
C LEU A 12 -5.35 -3.52 -2.25
N ALA A 13 -4.65 -2.98 -3.23
CA ALA A 13 -3.22 -3.25 -3.41
C ALA A 13 -2.46 -1.94 -3.59
N LEU A 14 -1.31 -1.86 -2.95
CA LEU A 14 -0.35 -0.78 -3.10
C LEU A 14 0.90 -1.34 -3.78
N ASP A 15 1.30 -0.75 -4.89
CA ASP A 15 2.53 -1.09 -5.60
C ASP A 15 3.49 0.10 -5.61
N LEU A 16 4.50 0.03 -4.75
CA LEU A 16 5.53 1.04 -4.61
C LEU A 16 6.80 0.58 -5.32
N GLY A 17 6.99 1.09 -6.54
CA GLY A 17 8.00 0.64 -7.49
C GLY A 17 9.15 1.61 -7.77
N GLY A 18 8.95 2.93 -7.61
CA GLY A 18 9.91 3.97 -7.99
C GLY A 18 9.32 5.39 -7.84
N THR A 19 9.54 6.28 -8.81
CA THR A 19 9.05 7.67 -8.81
C THR A 19 7.53 7.80 -8.77
N ASN A 20 6.82 6.74 -9.17
CA ASN A 20 5.38 6.63 -9.04
C ASN A 20 5.03 5.37 -8.25
N PHE A 21 3.84 5.40 -7.67
CA PHE A 21 3.20 4.22 -7.10
C PHE A 21 1.77 4.10 -7.57
N ARG A 22 1.21 2.90 -7.41
CA ARG A 22 -0.16 2.60 -7.82
C ARG A 22 -0.98 2.17 -6.63
N VAL A 23 -2.18 2.73 -6.52
CA VAL A 23 -3.24 2.21 -5.66
C VAL A 23 -4.24 1.49 -6.55
N LEU A 24 -4.57 0.25 -6.20
CA LEU A 24 -5.51 -0.59 -6.93
C LEU A 24 -6.65 -1.03 -6.02
N LEU A 25 -7.86 -1.08 -6.57
CA LEU A 25 -9.01 -1.75 -5.99
C LEU A 25 -9.34 -2.97 -6.87
N VAL A 26 -9.24 -4.15 -6.27
CA VAL A 26 -9.61 -5.42 -6.89
C VAL A 26 -10.93 -5.88 -6.30
N LYS A 27 -11.97 -5.93 -7.14
CA LYS A 27 -13.30 -6.42 -6.78
C LYS A 27 -13.46 -7.84 -7.28
N MET A 28 -13.47 -8.80 -6.37
CA MET A 28 -13.68 -10.22 -6.67
C MET A 28 -15.10 -10.60 -6.26
N ARG A 29 -15.89 -11.13 -7.19
CA ARG A 29 -17.27 -11.57 -6.91
C ARG A 29 -17.38 -13.08 -7.13
N SER A 30 -17.97 -13.76 -6.15
CA SER A 30 -18.31 -15.19 -6.26
C SER A 30 -19.76 -15.33 -6.75
N GLY A 31 -19.98 -16.18 -7.75
CA GLY A 31 -21.27 -16.42 -8.40
C GLY A 31 -21.13 -17.51 -9.48
N LYS A 32 -22.15 -17.71 -10.33
CA LYS A 32 -22.13 -18.74 -11.40
C LYS A 32 -20.95 -18.57 -12.38
N LYS A 33 -20.44 -17.35 -12.54
CA LYS A 33 -19.15 -17.05 -13.18
C LYS A 33 -18.38 -16.13 -12.24
N ARG A 34 -17.12 -16.48 -11.96
CA ARG A 34 -16.20 -15.65 -11.18
C ARG A 34 -15.83 -14.42 -12.01
N THR A 35 -16.01 -13.23 -11.46
CA THR A 35 -15.61 -11.98 -12.11
C THR A 35 -14.58 -11.25 -11.26
N VAL A 36 -13.61 -10.63 -11.94
CA VAL A 36 -12.58 -9.78 -11.35
C VAL A 36 -12.65 -8.45 -12.06
N GLU A 37 -12.90 -7.39 -11.31
CA GLU A 37 -12.89 -6.01 -11.78
C GLU A 37 -11.75 -5.28 -11.07
N MET A 38 -10.97 -4.49 -11.83
CA MET A 38 -9.81 -3.78 -11.30
C MET A 38 -9.89 -2.30 -11.64
N HIS A 39 -9.80 -1.47 -10.62
CA HIS A 39 -9.64 -0.02 -10.73
C HIS A 39 -8.27 0.36 -10.19
N ASN A 40 -7.61 1.36 -10.79
CA ASN A 40 -6.35 1.83 -10.28
C ASN A 40 -6.13 3.32 -10.56
N LYS A 41 -5.29 3.93 -9.74
CA LYS A 41 -4.79 5.29 -9.95
C LYS A 41 -3.29 5.32 -9.65
N ILE A 42 -2.55 6.05 -10.48
CA ILE A 42 -1.10 6.22 -10.36
C ILE A 42 -0.85 7.59 -9.71
N TYR A 43 0.02 7.61 -8.72
CA TYR A 43 0.43 8.80 -7.99
C TYR A 43 1.93 8.99 -8.15
N ALA A 44 2.34 10.21 -8.49
CA ALA A 44 3.74 10.61 -8.44
C ALA A 44 4.14 10.91 -7.00
N ILE A 45 5.38 10.57 -6.64
CA ILE A 45 5.95 10.89 -5.33
C ILE A 45 6.90 12.08 -5.55
N PRO A 46 6.61 13.25 -4.94
CA PRO A 46 7.51 14.40 -5.04
C PRO A 46 8.91 14.06 -4.52
N THR A 47 9.94 14.69 -5.07
CA THR A 47 11.34 14.34 -4.74
C THR A 47 11.65 14.65 -3.28
N GLU A 48 11.11 15.75 -2.78
CA GLU A 48 11.15 16.16 -1.38
C GLU A 48 10.55 15.11 -0.44
N ILE A 49 9.50 14.40 -0.87
CA ILE A 49 8.89 13.31 -0.09
C ILE A 49 9.75 12.04 -0.19
N MET A 50 10.30 11.73 -1.37
CA MET A 50 11.20 10.57 -1.55
C MET A 50 12.49 10.67 -0.72
N GLN A 51 12.92 11.89 -0.39
CA GLN A 51 14.17 12.19 0.32
C GLN A 51 13.95 12.80 1.72
N GLY A 52 12.70 12.92 2.17
CA GLY A 52 12.34 13.44 3.48
C GLY A 52 12.48 12.39 4.58
N THR A 53 11.55 12.40 5.53
CA THR A 53 11.45 11.40 6.59
C THR A 53 10.57 10.23 6.18
N GLY A 54 10.72 9.10 6.88
CA GLY A 54 9.81 7.97 6.74
C GLY A 54 8.37 8.34 7.04
N GLU A 55 8.15 9.16 8.08
CA GLU A 55 6.83 9.65 8.43
C GLU A 55 6.18 10.40 7.25
N GLU A 56 6.86 11.37 6.66
CA GLU A 56 6.36 12.14 5.51
C GLU A 56 6.05 11.25 4.31
N LEU A 57 6.93 10.28 4.00
CA LEU A 57 6.72 9.36 2.89
C LEU A 57 5.47 8.49 3.06
N PHE A 58 5.35 7.81 4.21
CA PHE A 58 4.23 6.90 4.45
C PHE A 58 2.92 7.67 4.66
N ASP A 59 2.95 8.86 5.26
CA ASP A 59 1.79 9.75 5.35
C ASP A 59 1.30 10.22 3.98
N HIS A 60 2.21 10.56 3.07
CA HIS A 60 1.87 10.90 1.69
C HIS A 60 1.19 9.72 0.98
N ILE A 61 1.74 8.50 1.11
CA ILE A 61 1.16 7.29 0.55
C ILE A 61 -0.27 7.08 1.06
N VAL A 62 -0.50 7.19 2.38
CA VAL A 62 -1.83 7.02 2.98
C VAL A 62 -2.80 8.11 2.53
N SER A 63 -2.32 9.35 2.35
CA SER A 63 -3.14 10.45 1.81
C SER A 63 -3.63 10.15 0.39
N CYS A 64 -2.77 9.57 -0.47
CA CYS A 64 -3.16 9.13 -1.80
C CYS A 64 -4.13 7.95 -1.78
N ILE A 65 -3.98 7.01 -0.83
CA ILE A 65 -4.96 5.94 -0.66
C ILE A 65 -6.32 6.53 -0.31
N SER A 66 -6.39 7.52 0.61
CA SER A 66 -7.63 8.20 0.96
C SER A 66 -8.26 8.89 -0.26
N ASP A 67 -7.47 9.66 -1.02
CA ASP A 67 -7.92 10.32 -2.26
C ASP A 67 -8.47 9.31 -3.28
N PHE A 68 -7.83 8.16 -3.44
CA PHE A 68 -8.32 7.10 -4.32
C PHE A 68 -9.67 6.52 -3.84
N LEU A 69 -9.83 6.28 -2.54
CA LEU A 69 -11.08 5.78 -1.97
C LEU A 69 -12.23 6.78 -2.12
N ASP A 70 -11.96 8.06 -1.87
CA ASP A 70 -12.92 9.14 -2.08
C ASP A 70 -13.33 9.26 -3.56
N TYR A 71 -12.36 9.19 -4.47
CA TYR A 71 -12.60 9.16 -5.91
C TYR A 71 -13.49 7.99 -6.34
N MET A 72 -13.30 6.81 -5.75
CA MET A 72 -14.13 5.63 -6.00
C MET A 72 -15.50 5.69 -5.31
N GLY A 73 -15.78 6.73 -4.52
CA GLY A 73 -17.01 6.88 -3.74
C GLY A 73 -17.14 5.88 -2.60
N ILE A 74 -16.01 5.35 -2.10
CA ILE A 74 -15.98 4.29 -1.09
C ILE A 74 -15.84 4.91 0.29
N LYS A 75 -16.91 4.86 1.09
CA LYS A 75 -16.92 5.35 2.48
C LYS A 75 -17.08 4.21 3.48
N GLY A 76 -16.13 4.05 4.39
CA GLY A 76 -16.28 3.20 5.57
C GLY A 76 -15.93 1.70 5.49
N PRO A 77 -15.65 1.03 4.35
CA PRO A 77 -15.23 -0.36 4.42
C PRO A 77 -13.77 -0.46 4.81
N ARG A 78 -13.58 -1.09 5.96
CA ARG A 78 -12.40 -1.85 6.36
C ARG A 78 -11.99 -2.84 5.24
N MET A 79 -11.10 -2.42 4.34
CA MET A 79 -10.59 -3.29 3.27
C MET A 79 -9.22 -3.85 3.62
N PRO A 80 -8.95 -5.12 3.28
CA PRO A 80 -7.61 -5.66 3.34
C PRO A 80 -6.70 -5.02 2.27
N LEU A 81 -5.45 -4.76 2.62
CA LEU A 81 -4.44 -4.14 1.75
C LEU A 81 -3.26 -5.09 1.55
N GLY A 82 -2.94 -5.40 0.29
CA GLY A 82 -1.65 -6.00 -0.05
C GLY A 82 -0.60 -4.94 -0.33
N PHE A 83 0.59 -5.06 0.25
CA PHE A 83 1.67 -4.09 0.06
C PHE A 83 2.84 -4.67 -0.73
N THR A 84 2.91 -4.33 -2.02
CA THR A 84 4.06 -4.65 -2.87
C THR A 84 5.10 -3.56 -2.75
N PHE A 85 6.14 -3.84 -1.98
CA PHE A 85 7.22 -2.91 -1.68
C PHE A 85 8.50 -3.32 -2.41
N SER A 86 8.76 -2.73 -3.58
CA SER A 86 9.80 -3.18 -4.51
C SER A 86 11.19 -2.62 -4.17
N PHE A 87 11.63 -2.80 -2.93
CA PHE A 87 12.97 -2.45 -2.46
C PHE A 87 13.63 -3.65 -1.77
N PRO A 88 14.97 -3.65 -1.62
CA PRO A 88 15.66 -4.69 -0.86
C PRO A 88 15.17 -4.76 0.59
N CYS A 89 14.45 -5.82 0.93
CA CYS A 89 13.97 -6.09 2.28
C CYS A 89 14.41 -7.48 2.75
N LYS A 90 14.64 -7.60 4.06
CA LYS A 90 14.71 -8.89 4.75
C LYS A 90 13.29 -9.25 5.20
N GLN A 91 12.64 -10.14 4.48
CA GLN A 91 11.31 -10.63 4.83
C GLN A 91 11.39 -11.64 5.98
N THR A 92 10.65 -11.39 7.07
CA THR A 92 10.62 -12.25 8.27
C THR A 92 9.30 -13.02 8.41
N SER A 93 8.21 -12.49 7.86
CA SER A 93 6.90 -13.13 7.77
C SER A 93 6.21 -12.70 6.47
N LEU A 94 4.95 -13.11 6.27
CA LEU A 94 4.16 -12.63 5.13
C LEU A 94 3.94 -11.12 5.18
N ASP A 95 3.72 -10.57 6.37
CA ASP A 95 3.33 -9.18 6.62
C ASP A 95 4.42 -8.36 7.34
N GLU A 96 5.68 -8.79 7.23
CA GLU A 96 6.84 -8.08 7.78
C GLU A 96 8.00 -8.05 6.78
N GLY A 97 8.59 -6.87 6.61
CA GLY A 97 9.73 -6.66 5.73
C GLY A 97 10.64 -5.57 6.25
N ILE A 98 11.82 -5.95 6.75
CA ILE A 98 12.81 -4.99 7.24
C ILE A 98 13.56 -4.40 6.05
N LEU A 99 13.45 -3.08 5.83
CA LEU A 99 14.17 -2.40 4.76
C LEU A 99 15.69 -2.49 4.97
N ILE A 100 16.42 -3.01 3.99
CA ILE A 100 17.89 -3.14 4.05
C ILE A 100 18.55 -1.85 3.54
N THR A 101 18.11 -1.35 2.40
CA THR A 101 18.64 -0.12 1.80
C THR A 101 17.65 0.46 0.81
N TRP A 102 17.61 1.77 0.71
CA TRP A 102 16.91 2.44 -0.37
C TRP A 102 17.64 2.28 -1.71
N THR A 103 16.85 2.31 -2.79
CA THR A 103 17.32 2.35 -4.19
C THR A 103 16.45 3.34 -4.97
N LYS A 104 16.68 3.51 -6.28
CA LYS A 104 15.77 4.27 -7.17
C LYS A 104 15.57 5.74 -6.76
N GLY A 105 16.58 6.34 -6.16
CA GLY A 105 16.57 7.75 -5.72
C GLY A 105 15.87 8.02 -4.39
N PHE A 106 15.28 7.00 -3.74
CA PHE A 106 14.74 7.15 -2.39
C PHE A 106 15.87 7.33 -1.38
N LYS A 107 15.63 8.20 -0.39
CA LYS A 107 16.54 8.46 0.73
C LYS A 107 15.81 8.73 2.04
N ALA A 108 14.53 8.36 2.14
CA ALA A 108 13.70 8.65 3.29
C ALA A 108 14.36 8.16 4.59
N THR A 109 14.55 9.06 5.57
CA THR A 109 15.19 8.72 6.85
C THR A 109 14.29 7.84 7.70
N ASP A 110 14.84 7.22 8.74
CA ASP A 110 14.07 6.46 9.74
C ASP A 110 13.32 5.23 9.18
N CYS A 111 13.67 4.79 7.96
CA CYS A 111 13.09 3.61 7.32
C CYS A 111 14.04 2.41 7.30
N VAL A 112 15.32 2.64 7.00
CA VAL A 112 16.31 1.57 6.89
C VAL A 112 16.47 0.89 8.26
N GLY A 113 16.47 -0.44 8.28
CA GLY A 113 16.49 -1.25 9.51
C GLY A 113 15.13 -1.41 10.19
N HIS A 114 14.06 -0.82 9.66
CA HIS A 114 12.71 -0.90 10.23
C HIS A 114 11.76 -1.74 9.35
N ASP A 115 10.73 -2.31 9.97
CA ASP A 115 9.67 -3.02 9.26
C ASP A 115 8.74 -2.04 8.54
N VAL A 116 8.74 -2.10 7.21
CA VAL A 116 7.97 -1.18 6.36
C VAL A 116 6.47 -1.42 6.43
N ALA A 117 6.04 -2.64 6.78
CA ALA A 117 4.64 -2.90 7.03
C ALA A 117 4.18 -2.14 8.28
N THR A 118 4.97 -2.15 9.34
CA THR A 118 4.72 -1.35 10.55
C THR A 118 4.70 0.15 10.27
N LEU A 119 5.67 0.68 9.51
CA LEU A 119 5.68 2.10 9.13
C LEU A 119 4.39 2.53 8.41
N LEU A 120 3.91 1.70 7.48
CA LEU A 120 2.64 1.95 6.79
C LEU A 120 1.43 1.82 7.74
N ARG A 121 1.39 0.79 8.60
CA ARG A 121 0.33 0.63 9.63
C ARG A 121 0.24 1.87 10.53
N ASP A 122 1.37 2.43 10.93
CA ASP A 122 1.40 3.59 11.81
C ASP A 122 0.93 4.87 11.08
N ALA A 123 1.29 5.06 9.82
CA ALA A 123 0.74 6.12 8.99
C ALA A 123 -0.79 5.99 8.80
N ILE A 124 -1.28 4.78 8.57
CA ILE A 124 -2.73 4.48 8.47
C ILE A 124 -3.44 4.89 9.77
N LYS A 125 -2.88 4.55 10.93
CA LYS A 125 -3.44 4.95 12.24
C LYS A 125 -3.46 6.47 12.42
N ARG A 126 -2.35 7.17 12.10
CA ARG A 126 -2.26 8.63 12.23
C ARG A 126 -3.27 9.38 11.37
N ARG A 127 -3.58 8.87 10.18
CA ARG A 127 -4.48 9.49 9.20
C ARG A 127 -5.92 8.99 9.26
N GLU A 128 -6.23 8.13 10.23
CA GLU A 128 -7.57 7.56 10.44
C GLU A 128 -8.16 6.85 9.20
N VAL A 129 -7.29 6.35 8.30
CA VAL A 129 -7.74 5.59 7.12
C VAL A 129 -8.14 4.19 7.54
N THR A 130 -9.31 3.74 7.12
CA THR A 130 -9.91 2.51 7.62
C THR A 130 -9.43 1.27 6.84
N ILE A 131 -8.29 0.68 7.24
CA ILE A 131 -7.72 -0.57 6.66
C ILE A 131 -7.78 -1.70 7.70
N THR A 132 -8.28 -2.88 7.34
CA THR A 132 -8.54 -3.98 8.30
C THR A 132 -7.35 -4.86 8.57
N ARG A 133 -6.56 -5.12 7.54
CA ARG A 133 -5.51 -6.12 7.56
C ARG A 133 -4.51 -5.81 6.45
N MET A 134 -3.25 -6.07 6.72
CA MET A 134 -2.18 -6.04 5.73
C MET A 134 -1.64 -7.44 5.48
N PHE A 135 -1.20 -7.69 4.25
CA PHE A 135 -0.52 -8.92 3.83
C PHE A 135 0.46 -8.64 2.67
#